data_AF-A0A0F9Q223-F1
#
_entry.id   AF-A0A0F9Q223-F1
#
_cell.length_a   1.000
_cell.length_b   1.000
_cell.length_c   1.000
_cell.angle_alpha   90.00
_cell.angle_beta   90.00
_cell.angle_gamma   90.00
#
_symmetry.space_group_name_H-M   'P 1'
#
loop_
_entity.id
_entity.type
_entity.pdbx_description
1 polymer ?
#
loop_
_entity_poly.entity_id
_entity_poly.type
_entity_poly.pdbx_seq_one_letter_code
_entity_poly.pdbx_strand_id
1 'polypeptide(L)'
;MKTKTELERDIIDITMKIHSEFPELSKYISEMPKNDSGIDPAAMGVKNFKEYYNSLDELLTEYTKTHQTKDNKNAEDSQKFPGYPSYPPSEDIYSKGKEEKNLNPEDVSKQKSPNEQVGSRNERDFEDDRSGSDLDVPGSELDNQQESVGSEDEENNYYSLGGDAHNDLDEDKG
;
A
#
# COMPACT_ATOMS: atom_id res chain seq x y z
N MET A 1 -2.94 -40.14 22.33
CA MET A 1 -3.38 -38.75 22.05
C MET A 1 -2.45 -38.20 20.99
N LYS A 2 -2.98 -37.55 19.95
CA LYS A 2 -2.12 -36.87 18.97
C LYS A 2 -1.34 -35.76 19.67
N THR A 3 -0.08 -35.63 19.32
CA THR A 3 0.80 -34.54 19.75
C THR A 3 0.43 -33.25 19.01
N LYS A 4 0.87 -32.09 19.52
CA LYS A 4 0.65 -30.79 18.87
C LYS A 4 1.16 -30.79 17.42
N THR A 5 2.36 -31.33 17.20
CA THR A 5 3.00 -31.41 15.88
C THR A 5 2.26 -32.31 14.90
N GLU A 6 1.65 -33.39 15.39
CA GLU A 6 0.81 -34.26 14.54
C GLU A 6 -0.48 -33.54 14.12
N LEU A 7 -1.13 -32.82 15.04
CA LEU A 7 -2.33 -32.04 14.71
C LEU A 7 -2.03 -30.89 13.74
N GLU A 8 -0.91 -30.19 13.92
CA GLU A 8 -0.47 -29.14 13.00
C GLU A 8 -0.24 -29.70 11.58
N ARG A 9 0.40 -30.86 11.48
CA ARG A 9 0.58 -31.56 10.20
C ARG A 9 -0.75 -31.94 9.57
N ASP A 10 -1.66 -32.53 10.36
CA ASP A 10 -2.98 -32.95 9.88
C ASP A 10 -3.81 -31.75 9.39
N ILE A 11 -3.69 -30.59 10.05
CA ILE A 11 -4.32 -29.33 9.64
C ILE A 11 -3.75 -28.85 8.29
N ILE A 12 -2.44 -28.94 8.10
CA ILE A 12 -1.81 -28.59 6.82
C ILE A 12 -2.31 -29.54 5.73
N ASP A 13 -2.30 -30.84 5.98
CA ASP A 13 -2.71 -31.85 5.01
C ASP A 13 -4.18 -31.67 4.59
N ILE A 14 -5.10 -31.43 5.53
CA ILE A 14 -6.53 -31.20 5.22
C ILE A 14 -6.76 -29.88 4.48
N THR A 15 -6.04 -28.81 4.82
CA THR A 15 -6.18 -27.51 4.14
C THR A 15 -5.65 -27.58 2.70
N MET A 16 -4.55 -28.29 2.47
CA MET A 16 -4.05 -28.59 1.12
C MET A 16 -5.04 -29.43 0.31
N LYS A 17 -5.67 -30.43 0.93
CA LYS A 17 -6.73 -31.21 0.31
C LYS A 17 -7.93 -30.35 -0.08
N ILE A 18 -8.37 -29.46 0.83
CA ILE A 18 -9.48 -28.55 0.54
C ILE A 18 -9.13 -27.61 -0.63
N HIS A 19 -7.92 -27.07 -0.67
CA HIS A 19 -7.53 -26.16 -1.75
C HIS A 19 -7.46 -26.86 -3.12
N SER A 20 -7.07 -28.13 -3.15
CA SER A 20 -6.94 -28.92 -4.38
C SER A 20 -8.25 -29.52 -4.87
N GLU A 21 -9.05 -30.11 -3.99
CA GLU A 21 -10.29 -30.81 -4.36
C GLU A 21 -11.53 -29.89 -4.30
N PHE A 22 -11.53 -28.88 -3.42
CA PHE A 22 -12.70 -28.05 -3.11
C PHE A 22 -12.33 -26.56 -2.96
N PRO A 23 -11.80 -25.91 -4.01
CA PRO A 23 -11.26 -24.56 -3.93
C PRO A 23 -12.28 -23.52 -3.41
N GLU A 24 -13.58 -23.75 -3.61
CA GLU A 24 -14.68 -22.91 -3.10
C GLU A 24 -14.67 -22.78 -1.57
N LEU A 25 -14.26 -23.84 -0.86
CA LEU A 25 -14.17 -23.86 0.59
C LEU A 25 -13.01 -23.00 1.13
N SER A 26 -12.04 -22.64 0.28
CA SER A 26 -10.89 -21.81 0.67
C SER A 26 -11.32 -20.44 1.23
N LYS A 27 -12.43 -19.88 0.74
CA LYS A 27 -12.98 -18.62 1.23
C LYS A 27 -13.41 -18.74 2.69
N TYR A 28 -14.11 -19.81 3.05
CA TYR A 28 -14.58 -20.07 4.40
C TYR A 28 -13.43 -20.30 5.39
N ILE A 29 -12.37 -21.01 4.97
CA ILE A 29 -11.16 -21.19 5.79
C ILE A 29 -10.49 -19.83 6.10
N SER A 30 -10.50 -18.91 5.13
CA SER A 30 -9.88 -17.58 5.29
C SER A 30 -10.67 -16.67 6.23
N GLU A 31 -11.98 -16.88 6.34
CA GLU A 31 -12.89 -16.14 7.22
C GLU A 31 -13.00 -16.76 8.63
N MET A 32 -12.47 -17.96 8.86
CA MET A 32 -12.43 -18.55 10.20
C MET A 32 -11.59 -17.67 11.13
N PRO A 33 -12.04 -17.44 12.38
CA PRO A 33 -11.30 -16.64 13.33
C PRO A 33 -9.92 -17.26 13.54
N LYS A 34 -8.88 -16.57 13.06
CA LYS A 34 -7.51 -16.87 13.45
C LYS A 34 -7.44 -16.52 14.93
N ASN A 35 -7.13 -17.50 15.77
CA ASN A 35 -6.92 -17.28 17.19
C ASN A 35 -5.60 -16.50 17.40
N ASP A 36 -5.57 -15.24 16.96
CA ASP A 36 -4.58 -14.23 17.34
C ASP A 36 -4.93 -13.72 18.76
N SER A 37 -5.05 -14.63 19.71
CA SER A 37 -5.05 -14.26 21.12
C SER A 37 -3.60 -14.01 21.48
N GLY A 38 -3.19 -12.74 21.50
CA GLY A 38 -1.83 -12.27 21.82
C GLY A 38 -1.39 -12.55 23.27
N ILE A 39 -1.35 -13.82 23.67
CA ILE A 39 -0.96 -14.28 25.01
C ILE A 39 -0.20 -15.62 24.86
N ASP A 40 1.07 -15.59 25.25
CA ASP A 40 2.03 -16.68 25.50
C ASP A 40 1.94 -17.96 24.61
N PRO A 41 2.89 -18.19 23.67
CA PRO A 41 2.90 -19.35 22.77
C PRO A 41 3.03 -20.71 23.49
N ALA A 42 3.38 -20.74 24.79
CA ALA A 42 3.51 -21.95 25.58
C ALA A 42 2.17 -22.50 26.13
N ALA A 43 1.11 -21.68 26.22
CA ALA A 43 -0.19 -22.06 26.79
C ALA A 43 -1.23 -22.49 25.74
N MET A 44 -0.86 -22.54 24.46
CA MET A 44 -1.74 -22.92 23.36
C MET A 44 -1.93 -24.45 23.36
N GLY A 45 -2.84 -24.92 24.22
CA GLY A 45 -3.08 -26.33 24.46
C GLY A 45 -3.52 -27.07 23.21
N VAL A 46 -3.08 -28.33 23.09
CA VAL A 46 -3.50 -29.35 22.10
C VAL A 46 -5.01 -29.33 21.80
N LYS A 47 -5.83 -28.84 22.73
CA LYS A 47 -7.28 -28.62 22.59
C LYS A 47 -7.65 -27.66 21.45
N ASN A 48 -6.99 -26.50 21.31
CA ASN A 48 -7.35 -25.51 20.29
C ASN A 48 -7.09 -26.05 18.87
N PHE A 49 -5.94 -26.70 18.66
CA PHE A 49 -5.61 -27.34 17.39
C PHE A 49 -6.58 -28.48 17.08
N LYS A 50 -6.97 -29.23 18.10
CA LYS A 50 -7.97 -30.30 17.94
C LYS A 50 -9.34 -29.74 17.57
N GLU A 51 -9.77 -28.64 18.18
CA GLU A 51 -11.04 -27.97 17.86
C GLU A 51 -11.03 -27.42 16.43
N TYR A 52 -9.95 -26.76 16.01
CA TYR A 52 -9.81 -26.27 14.64
C TYR A 52 -9.79 -27.40 13.60
N TYR A 53 -9.03 -28.47 13.87
CA TYR A 53 -9.02 -29.67 13.02
C TYR A 53 -10.43 -30.28 12.88
N ASN A 54 -11.16 -30.43 13.98
CA ASN A 54 -12.53 -30.97 13.95
C ASN A 54 -13.47 -30.08 13.13
N SER A 55 -13.33 -28.75 13.22
CA SER A 55 -14.14 -27.82 12.43
C SER A 55 -13.86 -27.94 10.92
N LEU A 56 -12.58 -28.10 10.53
CA LEU A 56 -12.20 -28.33 9.14
C LEU A 56 -12.72 -29.67 8.60
N ASP A 57 -12.63 -30.73 9.42
CA ASP A 57 -13.15 -32.06 9.08
C ASP A 57 -14.68 -32.06 8.92
N GLU A 58 -15.39 -31.39 9.83
CA GLU A 58 -16.85 -31.23 9.75
C GLU A 58 -17.28 -30.48 8.48
N LEU A 59 -16.62 -29.37 8.18
CA LEU A 59 -16.88 -28.59 6.97
C LEU A 59 -16.66 -29.43 5.70
N LEU A 60 -15.56 -30.18 5.65
CA LEU A 60 -15.26 -31.07 4.51
C LEU A 60 -16.30 -32.20 4.40
N THR A 61 -16.70 -32.82 5.50
CA THR A 61 -17.69 -33.91 5.50
C THR A 61 -19.08 -33.43 5.09
N GLU A 62 -19.54 -32.26 5.55
CA GLU A 62 -20.82 -31.69 5.11
C GLU A 62 -20.82 -31.29 3.64
N TYR A 63 -19.72 -30.72 3.16
CA TYR A 63 -19.60 -30.35 1.76
C TYR A 63 -19.60 -31.58 0.84
N THR A 64 -18.82 -32.62 1.17
CA THR A 64 -18.78 -33.87 0.38
C THR A 64 -20.09 -34.66 0.39
N LYS A 65 -20.89 -34.57 1.46
CA LYS A 65 -22.25 -35.16 1.50
C LYS A 65 -23.20 -34.50 0.50
N THR A 66 -23.09 -33.18 0.34
CA THR A 66 -23.99 -32.38 -0.48
C THR A 66 -23.50 -32.25 -1.93
N HIS A 67 -22.19 -32.37 -2.15
CA HIS A 67 -21.54 -32.24 -3.45
C HIS A 67 -20.81 -33.56 -3.76
N GLN A 68 -21.50 -34.49 -4.44
CA GLN A 68 -20.86 -35.70 -4.95
C GLN A 68 -19.78 -35.31 -5.97
N THR A 69 -18.52 -35.59 -5.65
CA THR A 69 -17.42 -35.50 -6.59
C THR A 69 -17.66 -36.52 -7.69
N LYS A 70 -17.92 -36.06 -8.91
CA LYS A 70 -17.88 -36.94 -10.08
C LYS A 70 -16.42 -37.35 -10.27
N ASP A 71 -16.11 -38.59 -9.88
CA ASP A 71 -14.83 -39.21 -10.18
C ASP A 71 -14.59 -39.23 -11.70
N ASN A 72 -13.48 -38.63 -12.14
CA ASN A 72 -12.78 -39.07 -13.35
C ASN A 72 -11.27 -38.87 -13.20
N LYS A 73 -10.63 -39.97 -12.80
CA LYS A 73 -9.29 -40.48 -13.16
C LYS A 73 -8.35 -39.53 -13.94
N ASN A 74 -7.20 -39.23 -13.34
CA ASN A 74 -5.83 -39.56 -13.81
C ASN A 74 -4.86 -38.99 -12.74
N ALA A 75 -4.18 -39.84 -11.96
CA ALA A 75 -2.85 -40.38 -12.27
C ALA A 75 -1.84 -39.25 -12.56
N GLU A 76 -0.96 -39.02 -11.58
CA GLU A 76 0.32 -38.30 -11.65
C GLU A 76 0.44 -37.26 -12.78
N ASP A 77 -0.02 -36.06 -12.51
CA ASP A 77 0.63 -34.89 -13.07
C ASP A 77 0.86 -33.95 -11.90
N SER A 78 2.05 -34.04 -11.29
CA SER A 78 2.63 -32.88 -10.61
C SER A 78 2.66 -31.81 -11.69
N GLN A 79 1.57 -31.05 -11.82
CA GLN A 79 1.42 -29.98 -12.81
C GLN A 79 2.55 -29.01 -12.53
N LYS A 80 3.69 -29.28 -13.15
CA LYS A 80 4.82 -28.39 -13.19
C LYS A 80 4.32 -27.34 -14.15
N PHE A 81 3.62 -26.35 -13.58
CA PHE A 81 3.33 -25.11 -14.28
C PHE A 81 4.61 -24.75 -15.00
N PRO A 82 4.57 -24.53 -16.34
CA PRO A 82 5.76 -24.07 -17.03
C PRO A 82 6.21 -22.85 -16.25
N GLY A 83 7.34 -22.99 -15.55
CA GLY A 83 7.86 -21.90 -14.72
C GLY A 83 8.01 -20.65 -15.59
N TYR A 84 8.13 -19.49 -14.96
CA TYR A 84 8.33 -18.27 -15.74
C TYR A 84 9.50 -18.46 -16.73
N PRO A 85 9.30 -18.16 -18.02
CA PRO A 85 10.39 -18.20 -18.99
C PRO A 85 11.52 -17.30 -18.47
N SER A 86 12.74 -17.85 -18.45
CA SER A 86 13.92 -17.10 -18.02
C SER A 86 14.32 -16.14 -19.12
N TYR A 87 14.02 -14.85 -18.93
CA TYR A 87 14.42 -13.79 -19.85
C TYR A 87 15.85 -13.33 -19.53
N PRO A 88 16.72 -13.14 -20.53
CA PRO A 88 18.03 -12.55 -20.32
C PRO A 88 17.88 -11.07 -19.87
N PRO A 89 18.85 -10.48 -19.15
CA PRO A 89 18.80 -9.07 -18.74
C PRO A 89 18.62 -8.09 -19.90
N SER A 90 19.07 -8.44 -21.11
CA SER A 90 18.86 -7.64 -22.31
C SER A 90 17.40 -7.58 -22.76
N GLU A 91 16.55 -8.49 -22.29
CA GLU A 91 15.11 -8.53 -22.55
C GLU A 91 14.27 -7.89 -21.45
N ASP A 92 14.92 -7.33 -20.43
CA ASP A 92 14.27 -6.62 -19.36
C ASP A 92 13.47 -5.41 -19.88
N ILE A 93 12.19 -5.36 -19.51
CA ILE A 93 11.23 -4.35 -19.98
C ILE A 93 11.62 -2.96 -19.45
N TYR A 94 12.16 -2.88 -18.24
CA TYR A 94 12.60 -1.61 -17.67
C TYR A 94 13.79 -1.04 -18.44
N SER A 95 14.74 -1.89 -18.83
CA SER A 95 15.92 -1.50 -19.60
C SER A 95 15.61 -1.12 -21.06
N LYS A 96 14.57 -1.71 -21.65
CA LYS A 96 14.08 -1.37 -23.00
C LYS A 96 13.11 -0.19 -23.02
N GLY A 97 12.51 0.13 -21.87
CA GLY A 97 11.53 1.19 -21.74
C GLY A 97 12.16 2.56 -22.01
N LYS A 98 11.55 3.34 -22.90
CA LYS A 98 11.90 4.75 -23.06
C LYS A 98 11.10 5.56 -22.05
N GLU A 99 11.79 6.27 -21.15
CA GLU A 99 11.13 7.18 -20.22
C GLU A 99 10.65 8.43 -20.98
N GLU A 100 9.33 8.60 -21.11
CA GLU A 100 8.73 9.73 -21.82
C GLU A 100 8.07 10.70 -20.82
N LYS A 101 8.79 11.75 -20.44
CA LYS A 101 8.39 12.69 -19.36
C LYS A 101 7.31 13.70 -19.74
N ASN A 102 7.14 13.98 -21.03
CA ASN A 102 6.30 15.06 -21.52
C ASN A 102 5.24 14.56 -22.50
N LEU A 103 4.59 13.43 -22.25
CA LEU A 103 3.52 12.94 -23.13
C LEU A 103 2.28 13.83 -23.03
N ASN A 104 1.63 14.07 -24.17
CA ASN A 104 0.34 14.72 -24.19
C ASN A 104 -0.78 13.69 -23.88
N PRO A 105 -1.60 13.89 -22.82
CA PRO A 105 -2.65 12.93 -22.46
C PRO A 105 -3.73 12.78 -23.54
N GLU A 106 -3.96 13.80 -24.36
CA GLU A 106 -4.92 13.76 -25.46
C GLU A 106 -4.36 13.07 -26.72
N ASP A 107 -3.03 13.01 -26.85
CA ASP A 107 -2.34 12.38 -27.99
C ASP A 107 -0.96 11.86 -27.57
N VAL A 108 -0.90 10.57 -27.24
CA VAL A 108 0.33 9.88 -26.80
C VAL A 108 1.45 9.84 -27.85
N SER A 109 1.19 10.22 -29.10
CA SER A 109 2.24 10.33 -30.13
C SER A 109 2.99 11.65 -30.09
N LYS A 110 2.51 12.63 -29.31
CA LYS A 110 3.04 13.99 -29.25
C LYS A 110 3.57 14.34 -27.87
N GLN A 111 4.57 15.21 -27.85
CA GLN A 111 5.00 15.84 -26.61
C GLN A 111 4.07 17.01 -26.24
N LYS A 112 3.90 17.23 -24.95
CA LYS A 112 3.16 18.35 -24.37
C LYS A 112 3.88 19.65 -24.75
N SER A 113 3.15 20.55 -25.41
CA SER A 113 3.59 21.93 -25.62
C SER A 113 3.24 22.79 -24.40
N PRO A 114 4.08 23.75 -23.99
CA PRO A 114 3.70 24.76 -23.02
C PRO A 114 2.41 25.48 -23.45
N ASN A 115 1.53 25.77 -22.49
CA ASN A 115 0.31 26.55 -22.71
C ASN A 115 0.60 28.05 -22.91
N GLU A 116 1.76 28.52 -22.45
CA GLU A 116 2.20 29.91 -22.48
C GLU A 116 3.55 30.04 -23.17
N GLN A 117 3.85 31.25 -23.68
CA GLN A 117 5.15 31.53 -24.27
C GLN A 117 6.22 31.58 -23.17
N VAL A 118 7.43 31.14 -23.49
CA VAL A 118 8.56 31.22 -22.54
C VAL A 118 8.81 32.69 -22.23
N GLY A 119 8.68 33.07 -20.95
CA GLY A 119 8.91 34.44 -20.47
C GLY A 119 7.68 35.34 -20.38
N SER A 120 6.46 34.83 -20.60
CA SER A 120 5.22 35.61 -20.38
C SER A 120 4.66 35.53 -18.95
N ARG A 121 5.48 35.13 -17.98
CA ARG A 121 5.09 35.22 -16.56
C ARG A 121 4.91 36.68 -16.18
N ASN A 122 3.92 36.95 -15.35
CA ASN A 122 3.68 38.27 -14.74
C ASN A 122 4.60 38.54 -13.54
N GLU A 123 5.63 37.72 -13.35
CA GLU A 123 6.57 37.75 -12.23
C GLU A 123 7.98 37.63 -12.78
N ARG A 124 8.94 38.32 -12.13
CA ARG A 124 10.37 38.16 -12.42
C ARG A 124 10.86 36.76 -12.05
N ASP A 125 11.83 36.27 -12.82
CA ASP A 125 12.49 35.01 -12.51
C ASP A 125 13.40 35.16 -11.27
N PHE A 126 13.71 34.04 -10.62
CA PHE A 126 14.50 33.98 -9.38
C PHE A 126 15.88 34.65 -9.46
N GLU A 127 16.50 34.71 -10.65
CA GLU A 127 17.78 35.41 -10.81
C GLU A 127 17.62 36.94 -10.81
N ASP A 128 16.45 37.45 -11.17
CA ASP A 128 16.15 38.88 -11.29
C ASP A 128 15.53 39.46 -10.01
N ASP A 129 14.74 38.68 -9.28
CA ASP A 129 14.21 39.05 -7.97
C ASP A 129 14.15 37.84 -7.03
N ARG A 130 15.06 37.82 -6.04
CA ARG A 130 15.14 36.77 -5.01
C ARG A 130 14.24 37.04 -3.80
N SER A 131 13.79 38.28 -3.65
CA SER A 131 12.95 38.72 -2.53
C SER A 131 11.47 38.49 -2.77
N GLY A 132 11.05 38.25 -4.02
CA GLY A 132 9.62 38.14 -4.36
C GLY A 132 8.89 39.47 -4.21
N SER A 133 9.61 40.59 -4.32
CA SER A 133 9.05 41.94 -4.15
C SER A 133 8.08 42.33 -5.27
N ASP A 134 8.20 41.66 -6.41
CA ASP A 134 7.35 41.79 -7.61
C ASP A 134 6.01 41.04 -7.47
N LEU A 135 5.75 40.36 -6.34
CA LEU A 135 4.50 39.66 -6.08
C LEU A 135 3.43 40.62 -5.54
N ASP A 136 2.32 40.76 -6.27
CA ASP A 136 1.15 41.53 -5.85
C ASP A 136 0.37 40.80 -4.73
N VAL A 137 0.90 40.80 -3.51
CA VAL A 137 0.27 40.15 -2.35
C VAL A 137 -0.86 41.04 -1.80
N PRO A 138 -2.13 40.60 -1.80
CA PRO A 138 -3.25 41.41 -1.32
C PRO A 138 -3.11 41.65 0.19
N GLY A 139 -3.18 42.91 0.62
CA GLY A 139 -3.05 43.33 2.02
C GLY A 139 -1.69 43.91 2.40
N SER A 140 -0.63 43.58 1.64
CA SER A 140 0.76 43.99 1.93
C SER A 140 0.97 45.51 2.08
N GLU A 141 0.19 46.33 1.37
CA GLU A 141 0.27 47.79 1.49
C GLU A 141 -0.19 48.32 2.86
N LEU A 142 -1.17 47.65 3.49
CA LEU A 142 -1.70 48.01 4.81
C LEU A 142 -0.79 47.51 5.93
N ASP A 143 -0.20 46.32 5.72
CA ASP A 143 0.70 45.66 6.67
C ASP A 143 1.92 46.56 6.97
N ASN A 144 2.51 47.19 5.93
CA ASN A 144 3.64 48.14 6.07
C ASN A 144 3.39 49.28 7.08
N GLN A 145 2.15 49.78 7.17
CA GLN A 145 1.83 50.89 8.08
C GLN A 145 1.71 50.43 9.53
N GLN A 146 1.19 49.23 9.74
CA GLN A 146 0.97 48.67 11.07
C GLN A 146 2.26 48.01 11.62
N GLU A 147 3.11 47.46 10.77
CA GLU A 147 4.49 47.06 11.08
C GLU A 147 5.29 48.26 11.61
N SER A 148 5.20 49.41 10.93
CA SER A 148 5.87 50.64 11.35
C SER A 148 5.46 51.13 12.74
N VAL A 149 4.27 50.77 13.23
CA VAL A 149 3.80 51.09 14.59
C VAL A 149 3.87 49.89 15.54
N GLY A 150 4.45 48.77 15.10
CA GLY A 150 4.67 47.56 15.89
C GLY A 150 3.37 46.91 16.40
N SER A 151 2.27 47.10 15.67
CA SER A 151 0.95 46.60 16.07
C SER A 151 0.59 45.27 15.41
N GLU A 152 1.42 44.78 14.49
CA GLU A 152 1.20 43.52 13.80
C GLU A 152 1.92 42.36 14.47
N ASP A 153 1.24 41.23 14.42
CA ASP A 153 1.78 39.93 14.78
C ASP A 153 2.26 39.24 13.50
N GLU A 154 3.55 39.37 13.20
CA GLU A 154 4.20 38.87 11.97
C GLU A 154 4.01 37.36 11.75
N GLU A 155 3.74 36.62 12.82
CA GLU A 155 3.50 35.18 12.80
C GLU A 155 2.09 34.82 12.26
N ASN A 156 1.12 35.73 12.33
CA ASN A 156 -0.28 35.44 11.99
C ASN A 156 -0.73 36.08 10.66
N ASN A 157 0.21 36.40 9.77
CA ASN A 157 -0.13 36.83 8.42
C ASN A 157 -0.54 35.61 7.58
N TYR A 158 -1.55 35.76 6.71
CA TYR A 158 -2.14 34.66 5.93
C TYR A 158 -1.14 33.91 5.03
N TYR A 159 -0.03 34.57 4.70
CA TYR A 159 1.06 34.02 3.89
C TYR A 159 2.38 33.85 4.68
N SER A 160 2.38 34.10 6.00
CA SER A 160 3.52 33.82 6.87
C SER A 160 3.54 32.31 7.14
N LEU A 161 4.44 31.61 6.46
CA LEU A 161 4.79 30.24 6.83
C LEU A 161 5.72 30.37 8.04
N GLY A 162 5.18 30.16 9.24
CA GLY A 162 5.93 30.18 10.50
C GLY A 162 7.30 29.52 10.33
N GLY A 163 8.36 30.29 10.60
CA GLY A 163 9.70 29.98 10.12
C GLY A 163 10.35 28.77 10.80
N ASP A 164 11.11 28.00 10.02
CA ASP A 164 11.91 26.82 10.44
C ASP A 164 13.07 27.13 11.41
N ALA A 165 13.24 28.39 11.86
CA ALA A 165 14.35 28.85 12.70
C ALA A 165 13.91 29.38 14.09
N HIS A 166 12.66 29.13 14.51
CA HIS A 166 12.18 29.47 15.84
C HIS A 166 12.47 28.34 16.85
N ASN A 167 13.72 28.26 17.33
CA ASN A 167 14.13 27.35 18.42
C ASN A 167 14.08 28.02 19.81
N ASP A 168 13.44 29.19 19.93
CA ASP A 168 13.38 29.97 21.18
C ASP A 168 11.97 30.08 21.76
N LEU A 169 11.00 29.32 21.23
CA LEU A 169 9.65 29.23 21.76
C LEU A 169 9.63 28.60 23.16
N ASP A 170 8.78 29.12 24.03
CA ASP A 170 8.67 28.65 25.42
C ASP A 170 8.17 27.19 25.52
N GLU A 171 7.60 26.65 24.44
CA GLU A 171 7.15 25.27 24.29
C GLU A 171 8.32 24.26 24.24
N ASP A 172 9.52 24.70 23.85
CA ASP A 172 10.74 23.88 23.84
C ASP A 172 11.42 23.78 25.24
N LYS A 173 10.95 24.54 26.23
CA LYS A 173 11.51 24.58 27.60
C LYS A 173 10.70 23.74 28.59
N GLY A 174 10.31 22.52 28.17
CA GLY A 174 9.67 21.52 29.04
C GLY A 174 10.50 21.10 30.24
#